data_AF-A0A2Z6ZRA7-F1
#
_entry.id   AF-A0A2Z6ZRA7-F1
#
_cell.length_a   1.000
_cell.length_b   1.000
_cell.length_c   1.000
_cell.angle_alpha   90.00
_cell.angle_beta   90.00
_cell.angle_gamma   90.00
#
_symmetry.space_group_name_H-M   'P 1'
#
loop_
_entity.id
_entity.type
_entity.pdbx_description
1 polymer ?
#
loop_
_entity_poly.entity_id
_entity_poly.type
_entity_poly.pdbx_seq_one_letter_code
_entity_poly.pdbx_strand_id
1 'polypeptide(L)'
;PSKCDDKYHSDHTPVVALSTGWYSSGSRCLKNITISAKGRSVDAMVVDECDSSMGCDKKHYYLPPCDNNIVDASQAVWRALGVPLDDWGDMDITWTDA
;
A
#
# COMPACT_ATOMS: atom_id res chain seq x y z
N PRO A 1 -4.90 -10.45 8.22
CA PRO A 1 -3.82 -11.04 7.40
C PRO A 1 -3.96 -10.50 5.97
N SER A 2 -2.86 -10.40 5.23
CA SER A 2 -2.84 -9.79 3.90
C SER A 2 -3.20 -10.81 2.81
N LYS A 3 -3.93 -10.35 1.79
CA LYS A 3 -4.60 -11.20 0.79
C LYS A 3 -3.66 -12.02 -0.08
N CYS A 4 -2.40 -11.61 -0.24
CA CYS A 4 -1.45 -12.35 -1.06
C CYS A 4 -0.92 -13.64 -0.42
N ASP A 5 -0.82 -13.71 0.91
CA ASP A 5 -0.12 -14.80 1.59
C ASP A 5 -0.75 -15.23 2.94
N ASP A 6 -1.90 -14.69 3.31
CA ASP A 6 -2.61 -14.94 4.57
C ASP A 6 -1.75 -14.68 5.82
N LYS A 7 -0.74 -13.80 5.74
CA LYS A 7 0.14 -13.46 6.87
C LYS A 7 -0.07 -12.04 7.35
N TYR A 8 0.36 -11.80 8.58
CA TYR A 8 0.59 -10.44 9.06
C TYR A 8 2.03 -10.06 8.79
N HIS A 9 2.23 -8.83 8.32
CA HIS A 9 3.55 -8.26 8.06
C HIS A 9 3.85 -7.19 9.11
N SER A 10 5.11 -7.06 9.48
CA SER A 10 5.54 -6.01 10.41
C SER A 10 5.50 -4.65 9.71
N ASP A 11 5.09 -3.61 10.42
CA ASP A 11 5.16 -2.22 9.97
C ASP A 11 6.60 -1.75 9.67
N HIS A 12 7.60 -2.52 10.13
CA HIS A 12 9.03 -2.31 9.85
C HIS A 12 9.51 -3.00 8.56
N THR A 13 8.67 -3.78 7.89
CA THR A 13 8.96 -4.36 6.58
C THR A 13 8.37 -3.45 5.48
N PRO A 14 9.12 -3.10 4.41
CA PRO A 14 8.59 -2.32 3.29
C PRO A 14 7.56 -3.15 2.50
N VAL A 15 6.28 -3.00 2.85
CA VAL A 15 5.16 -3.69 2.22
C VAL A 15 4.04 -2.70 1.91
N VAL A 16 3.23 -3.03 0.90
CA VAL A 16 2.12 -2.19 0.46
C VAL A 16 0.87 -3.01 0.11
N ALA A 17 -0.27 -2.34 0.18
CA ALA A 17 -1.50 -2.73 -0.49
C ALA A 17 -1.74 -1.82 -1.70
N LEU A 18 -2.32 -2.37 -2.76
CA LEU A 18 -2.67 -1.60 -3.96
C LEU A 18 -4.19 -1.51 -4.12
N SER A 19 -4.70 -0.38 -4.62
CA SER A 19 -6.10 -0.28 -5.04
C SER A 19 -6.50 -1.44 -5.96
N THR A 20 -7.74 -1.92 -5.87
CA THR A 20 -8.25 -3.11 -6.59
C THR A 20 -7.81 -3.18 -8.06
N GLY A 21 -7.88 -2.07 -8.79
CA GLY A 21 -7.46 -2.02 -10.20
C GLY A 21 -5.97 -2.33 -10.41
N TRP A 22 -5.10 -1.78 -9.56
CA TRP A 22 -3.65 -2.03 -9.60
C TRP A 22 -3.27 -3.37 -8.97
N TYR A 23 -3.96 -3.80 -7.93
CA TYR A 23 -3.83 -5.13 -7.34
C TYR A 23 -4.10 -6.23 -8.38
N SER A 24 -5.04 -5.98 -9.30
CA SER A 24 -5.27 -6.79 -10.50
C SER A 24 -5.45 -8.27 -10.16
N SER A 25 -6.31 -8.55 -9.18
CA SER A 25 -6.59 -9.91 -8.68
C SER A 25 -5.33 -10.66 -8.24
N GLY A 26 -4.36 -9.95 -7.66
CA GLY A 26 -3.12 -10.52 -7.13
C GLY A 26 -2.03 -10.76 -8.17
N SER A 27 -2.13 -10.22 -9.38
CA SER A 27 -1.08 -10.37 -10.41
C SER A 27 0.28 -9.80 -9.99
N ARG A 28 0.27 -8.88 -9.02
CA ARG A 28 1.44 -8.25 -8.40
C ARG A 28 1.81 -8.84 -7.03
N CYS A 29 1.08 -9.83 -6.52
CA CYS A 29 1.36 -10.40 -5.20
C CYS A 29 2.80 -10.87 -5.06
N LEU A 30 3.41 -10.50 -3.93
CA LEU A 30 4.78 -10.84 -3.55
C LEU A 30 5.85 -10.36 -4.55
N LYS A 31 5.50 -9.40 -5.41
CA LYS A 31 6.42 -8.67 -6.27
C LYS A 31 6.66 -7.28 -5.69
N ASN A 32 7.82 -6.73 -6.00
CA ASN A 32 8.17 -5.38 -5.58
C ASN A 32 7.66 -4.35 -6.59
N ILE A 33 7.29 -3.19 -6.06
CA ILE A 33 7.17 -1.95 -6.81
C ILE A 33 8.18 -0.95 -6.26
N THR A 34 8.69 -0.08 -7.12
CA THR A 34 9.53 1.04 -6.70
C THR A 34 8.64 2.28 -6.52
N ILE A 35 8.55 2.78 -5.29
CA ILE A 35 7.80 3.98 -4.95
C ILE A 35 8.76 5.16 -4.88
N SER A 36 8.41 6.28 -5.51
CA SER A 36 9.24 7.48 -5.57
C SER A 36 8.49 8.72 -5.10
N ALA A 37 9.10 9.47 -4.18
CA ALA A 37 8.57 10.72 -3.64
C ALA A 37 9.69 11.57 -3.05
N LYS A 38 9.54 12.90 -3.05
CA LYS A 38 10.50 13.84 -2.42
C LYS A 38 11.98 13.59 -2.81
N GLY A 39 12.22 13.13 -4.05
CA GLY A 39 13.58 12.83 -4.56
C GLY A 39 14.22 11.55 -4.00
N ARG A 40 13.44 10.69 -3.34
CA ARG A 40 13.85 9.39 -2.82
C ARG A 40 12.98 8.28 -3.41
N SER A 41 13.50 7.06 -3.39
CA SER A 41 12.78 5.86 -3.83
C SER A 41 13.00 4.71 -2.86
N VAL A 42 12.02 3.81 -2.80
CA VAL A 42 12.06 2.59 -1.99
C VAL A 42 11.34 1.46 -2.71
N ASP A 43 11.92 0.27 -2.68
CA ASP A 43 11.23 -0.94 -3.14
C ASP A 43 10.38 -1.50 -1.99
N ALA A 44 9.11 -1.78 -2.29
CA ALA A 44 8.18 -2.35 -1.34
C ALA A 44 7.40 -3.51 -1.97
N MET A 45 7.19 -4.57 -1.18
CA MET A 45 6.50 -5.77 -1.64
C MET A 45 4.99 -5.59 -1.56
N VAL A 46 4.28 -5.90 -2.64
CA VAL A 46 2.82 -5.94 -2.64
C VAL A 46 2.35 -7.17 -1.88
N VAL A 47 1.64 -6.95 -0.77
CA VAL A 47 1.13 -8.03 0.09
C VAL A 47 -0.38 -8.07 0.18
N ASP A 48 -1.06 -6.97 -0.18
CA ASP A 48 -2.50 -6.86 0.04
C ASP A 48 -3.23 -6.04 -1.03
N GLU A 49 -4.56 -6.06 -0.92
CA GLU A 49 -5.46 -5.22 -1.69
C GLU A 49 -6.05 -4.12 -0.80
N CYS A 50 -5.99 -2.88 -1.26
CA CYS A 50 -6.81 -1.79 -0.76
C CYS A 50 -8.13 -1.82 -1.54
N ASP A 51 -9.17 -2.44 -0.95
CA ASP A 51 -10.41 -2.75 -1.68
C ASP A 51 -11.18 -1.47 -2.02
N SER A 52 -11.24 -1.15 -3.32
CA SER A 52 -11.95 0.01 -3.84
C SER A 52 -13.36 -0.33 -4.33
N SER A 53 -13.82 -1.56 -4.13
CA SER A 53 -15.12 -2.07 -4.62
C SER A 53 -16.17 -2.16 -3.52
N MET A 54 -15.76 -2.28 -2.26
CA MET A 54 -16.66 -2.41 -1.11
C MET A 54 -16.13 -1.70 0.14
N GLY A 55 -17.06 -1.37 1.03
CA GLY A 55 -16.83 -0.61 2.25
C GLY A 55 -18.18 -0.21 2.87
N CYS A 56 -18.14 0.69 3.86
CA CYS A 56 -19.32 1.21 4.56
C CYS A 56 -20.19 0.12 5.22
N ASP A 57 -19.60 -1.02 5.57
CA ASP A 57 -20.29 -2.15 6.17
C ASP A 57 -19.56 -2.67 7.43
N LYS A 58 -20.19 -3.60 8.14
CA LYS A 58 -19.65 -4.17 9.38
C LYS A 58 -18.32 -4.90 9.18
N LYS A 59 -18.08 -5.53 8.02
CA LYS A 59 -16.83 -6.28 7.77
C LYS A 59 -15.65 -5.34 7.58
N HIS A 60 -15.89 -4.15 7.03
CA HIS A 60 -14.91 -3.10 6.80
C HIS A 60 -14.90 -2.04 7.92
N TYR A 61 -15.45 -2.36 9.10
CA TYR A 61 -15.54 -1.43 10.24
C TYR A 61 -16.22 -0.09 9.92
N TYR A 62 -17.12 -0.08 8.94
CA TYR A 62 -17.78 1.10 8.39
C TYR A 62 -16.83 2.15 7.77
N LEU A 63 -15.59 1.76 7.47
CA LEU A 63 -14.68 2.57 6.66
C LEU A 63 -15.15 2.60 5.20
N PRO A 64 -15.00 3.73 4.48
CA PRO A 64 -15.33 3.80 3.07
C PRO A 64 -14.44 2.85 2.23
N PRO A 65 -14.87 2.50 1.00
CA PRO A 65 -13.99 1.85 0.05
C PRO A 65 -12.72 2.68 -0.18
N CYS A 66 -11.63 2.00 -0.49
CA CYS A 66 -10.38 2.64 -0.90
C CYS A 66 -10.56 3.43 -2.20
N ASP A 67 -9.83 4.53 -2.37
CA ASP A 67 -9.76 5.20 -3.66
C ASP A 67 -9.04 4.31 -4.70
N ASN A 68 -9.23 4.61 -5.99
CA ASN A 68 -8.77 3.75 -7.09
C ASN A 68 -7.31 3.99 -7.52
N ASN A 69 -6.60 4.87 -6.83
CA ASN A 69 -5.24 5.33 -7.15
C ASN A 69 -4.32 5.36 -5.91
N ILE A 70 -4.50 4.42 -4.99
CA ILE A 70 -3.83 4.35 -3.70
C ILE A 70 -2.76 3.25 -3.69
N VAL A 71 -1.61 3.61 -3.11
CA VAL A 71 -0.60 2.68 -2.59
C VAL A 71 -0.61 2.86 -1.07
N ASP A 72 -1.28 1.97 -0.36
CA ASP A 72 -1.34 2.02 1.11
C ASP A 72 -0.11 1.32 1.67
N ALA A 73 0.71 2.04 2.43
CA ALA A 73 2.10 1.69 2.66
C ALA A 73 2.47 1.60 4.14
N SER A 74 3.28 0.60 4.48
CA SER A 74 3.78 0.42 5.85
C SER A 74 4.65 1.58 6.31
N GLN A 75 4.81 1.73 7.63
CA GLN A 75 5.67 2.72 8.25
C GLN A 75 7.12 2.70 7.72
N ALA A 76 7.64 1.54 7.35
CA ALA A 76 8.97 1.41 6.75
C ALA A 76 9.11 2.17 5.42
N VAL A 77 8.07 2.16 4.58
CA VAL A 77 8.05 2.87 3.29
C VAL A 77 8.13 4.38 3.51
N TRP A 78 7.28 4.92 4.39
CA TRP A 78 7.28 6.34 4.75
C TRP A 78 8.62 6.81 5.31
N ARG A 79 9.23 6.02 6.20
CA ARG A 79 10.57 6.31 6.75
C ARG A 79 11.65 6.27 5.67
N ALA A 80 11.62 5.30 4.76
CA ALA A 80 12.59 5.20 3.67
C ALA A 80 12.50 6.39 2.70
N LEU A 81 11.28 6.85 2.40
CA LEU A 81 11.02 8.08 1.65
C LEU A 81 11.39 9.35 2.42
N GLY A 82 11.79 9.24 3.69
CA GLY A 82 12.24 10.37 4.51
C GLY A 82 11.13 11.33 4.91
N VAL A 83 9.88 10.85 4.97
CA VAL A 83 8.74 11.67 5.37
C VAL A 83 8.69 11.78 6.91
N PRO A 84 8.76 12.99 7.49
CA PRO A 84 8.60 13.20 8.93
C PRO A 84 7.27 12.67 9.43
N LEU A 85 7.21 12.13 10.65
CA LEU A 85 6.00 11.53 11.21
C LEU A 85 4.80 12.50 11.24
N ASP A 86 5.06 13.79 11.49
CA ASP A 86 4.03 14.84 11.53
C ASP A 86 3.41 15.12 10.14
N ASP A 87 4.06 14.69 9.07
CA ASP A 87 3.58 14.82 7.68
C ASP A 87 2.90 13.52 7.17
N TRP A 88 2.65 12.54 8.05
CA TRP A 88 2.01 11.28 7.64
C TRP A 88 0.50 11.47 7.49
N GLY A 89 -0.05 10.81 6.48
CA GLY A 89 -1.40 11.01 5.98
C GLY A 89 -1.38 10.59 4.52
N ASP A 90 -1.62 11.54 3.62
CA ASP A 90 -1.56 11.33 2.18
C ASP A 90 -0.45 12.15 1.53
N MET A 91 0.19 11.60 0.51
CA MET A 91 1.22 12.28 -0.26
C MET A 91 1.20 11.79 -1.71
N ASP A 92 1.41 12.71 -2.64
CA ASP A 92 1.59 12.35 -4.06
C ASP A 92 2.89 11.58 -4.25
N ILE A 93 2.78 10.45 -4.97
CA ILE A 93 3.89 9.56 -5.30
C ILE A 93 3.84 9.18 -6.79
N THR A 94 4.94 8.66 -7.29
CA THR A 94 4.92 7.81 -8.49
C THR A 94 5.39 6.42 -8.13
N TRP A 95 4.95 5.42 -8.88
CA TRP A 95 5.44 4.06 -8.71
C TRP A 95 5.52 3.31 -10.03
N THR A 96 6.38 2.32 -10.08
CA THR A 96 6.52 1.40 -11.21
C THR A 96 6.69 -0.03 -10.69
N ASP A 97 6.32 -1.02 -11.50
CA ASP A 97 6.77 -2.40 -11.28
C ASP A 97 8.31 -2.41 -11.29
N ALA A 98 8.93 -3.09 -10.31
CA ALA A 98 10.39 -3.15 -10.14
C ALA A 98 11.06 -4.18 -11.05
#